data_AF-A0A117SUQ1-F1
#
_entry.id   AF-A0A117SUQ1-F1
#
_cell.length_a   1.000
_cell.length_b   1.000
_cell.length_c   1.000
_cell.angle_alpha   90.00
_cell.angle_beta   90.00
_cell.angle_gamma   90.00
#
_symmetry.space_group_name_H-M   'P 1'
#
loop_
_entity.id
_entity.type
_entity.pdbx_description
1 polymer ?
#
loop_
_entity_poly.entity_id
_entity_poly.type
_entity_poly.pdbx_seq_one_letter_code
_entity_poly.pdbx_strand_id
1 'polypeptide(L)'
;MIRIALCTNDGKSISDGHFAHAKRYVIYDYDERTGNLNYVETRDNPLGNVADIDDPEAMHNAISDLGIPMHGVEKYEWLHRNMLNDVNVVIASGACPLSHSYFTSG
;
A
#
# COMPACT_ATOMS: atom_id res chain seq x y z
N MET A 1 4.16 12.76 -16.15
CA MET A 1 4.76 11.53 -15.60
C MET A 1 3.86 11.09 -14.48
N ILE A 2 3.27 9.91 -14.60
CA ILE A 2 2.36 9.36 -13.61
C ILE A 2 3.11 8.26 -12.87
N ARG A 3 3.22 8.39 -11.54
CA ARG A 3 3.80 7.35 -10.69
C ARG A 3 2.73 6.35 -10.25
N ILE A 4 2.97 5.09 -10.55
CA ILE A 4 2.03 3.98 -10.36
C ILE A 4 2.61 3.00 -9.35
N ALA A 5 1.83 2.61 -8.34
CA ALA A 5 2.15 1.51 -7.44
C ALA A 5 1.31 0.28 -7.78
N LEU A 6 1.98 -0.83 -8.08
CA LEU A 6 1.37 -2.16 -8.23
C LEU A 6 1.50 -2.94 -6.92
N CYS A 7 0.36 -3.34 -6.35
CA CYS A 7 0.30 -4.06 -5.08
C CYS A 7 0.54 -5.55 -5.32
N THR A 8 1.56 -6.13 -4.69
CA THR A 8 1.95 -7.53 -4.93
C THR A 8 2.47 -8.22 -3.68
N ASN A 9 2.36 -9.54 -3.65
CA ASN A 9 2.93 -10.39 -2.61
C ASN A 9 4.24 -11.06 -3.05
N ASP A 10 4.43 -11.26 -4.35
CA ASP A 10 5.54 -12.01 -4.95
C ASP A 10 6.44 -11.17 -5.86
N GLY A 11 6.07 -9.91 -6.12
CA GLY A 11 6.77 -9.01 -7.05
C GLY A 11 6.38 -9.20 -8.52
N LYS A 12 5.46 -10.11 -8.83
CA LYS A 12 5.13 -10.53 -10.21
C LYS A 12 3.64 -10.44 -10.51
N SER A 13 2.80 -10.82 -9.56
CA SER A 13 1.35 -10.85 -9.68
C SER A 13 0.71 -9.83 -8.75
N ILE A 14 -0.47 -9.32 -9.11
CA ILE A 14 -1.22 -8.44 -8.22
C ILE A 14 -1.66 -9.26 -7.00
N SER A 15 -1.40 -8.74 -5.80
CA SER A 15 -1.83 -9.36 -4.54
C SER A 15 -3.33 -9.62 -4.57
N ASP A 16 -3.74 -10.78 -4.08
CA ASP A 16 -5.13 -11.01 -3.70
C ASP A 16 -5.48 -10.16 -2.46
N GLY A 17 -6.72 -9.66 -2.41
CA GLY A 17 -7.23 -8.92 -1.27
C GLY A 17 -6.91 -7.43 -1.25
N HIS A 18 -6.92 -6.87 -0.03
CA HIS A 18 -6.90 -5.43 0.18
C HIS A 18 -5.48 -4.86 0.04
N PHE A 19 -5.30 -3.79 -0.75
CA PHE A 19 -3.98 -3.22 -1.08
C PHE A 19 -3.10 -2.88 0.15
N ALA A 20 -3.72 -2.45 1.25
CA ALA A 20 -3.03 -2.14 2.51
C ALA A 20 -2.34 -3.34 3.17
N HIS A 21 -2.66 -4.58 2.74
CA HIS A 21 -2.04 -5.83 3.19
C HIS A 21 -1.09 -6.43 2.17
N ALA A 22 -0.94 -5.83 0.98
CA ALA A 22 0.05 -6.29 0.01
C ALA A 22 1.45 -6.20 0.63
N LYS A 23 2.27 -7.24 0.46
CA LYS A 23 3.62 -7.29 1.05
C LYS A 23 4.57 -6.26 0.47
N ARG A 24 4.35 -5.83 -0.77
CA ARG A 24 5.19 -4.83 -1.43
C ARG A 24 4.42 -4.04 -2.49
N TYR A 25 4.96 -2.87 -2.78
CA TYR A 25 4.52 -2.00 -3.87
C TYR A 25 5.62 -1.92 -4.92
N VAL A 26 5.35 -2.36 -6.15
CA VAL A 26 6.27 -2.18 -7.28
C VAL A 26 5.93 -0.88 -7.97
N ILE A 27 6.91 0.03 -8.02
CA ILE A 27 6.71 1.40 -8.48
C ILE A 27 7.17 1.55 -9.92
N TYR A 28 6.31 2.13 -10.74
CA TYR A 28 6.58 2.46 -12.13
C TYR A 28 6.31 3.93 -12.41
N ASP A 29 7.05 4.47 -13.38
CA ASP A 29 6.74 5.74 -14.01
C ASP A 29 6.16 5.50 -15.39
N TYR A 30 4.95 6.01 -15.60
CA TYR A 30 4.32 6.06 -16.91
C TYR A 30 4.57 7.43 -17.56
N ASP A 31 5.26 7.41 -18.70
CA ASP A 31 5.42 8.59 -19.54
C ASP A 31 4.26 8.70 -20.52
N GLU A 32 3.33 9.61 -20.22
CA GLU A 32 2.14 9.87 -21.04
C GLU A 32 2.48 10.32 -22.47
N ARG A 33 3.67 10.87 -22.72
CA ARG A 33 4.07 11.34 -24.05
C ARG A 33 4.53 10.21 -24.95
N THR A 34 5.19 9.21 -24.38
CA THR A 34 5.79 8.09 -25.13
C THR A 34 5.03 6.79 -24.97
N GLY A 35 4.15 6.69 -23.96
CA GLY A 35 3.45 5.46 -23.58
C GLY A 35 4.36 4.45 -22.87
N ASN A 36 5.61 4.83 -22.54
CA ASN A 36 6.56 3.93 -21.93
C ASN A 36 6.28 3.79 -20.43
N LEU A 37 6.37 2.55 -19.95
CA LEU A 37 6.34 2.21 -18.53
C LEU A 37 7.75 1.84 -18.08
N ASN A 38 8.29 2.58 -17.12
CA ASN A 38 9.64 2.39 -16.61
C ASN A 38 9.59 1.92 -15.16
N TYR A 39 10.28 0.83 -14.84
CA TYR A 39 10.46 0.40 -13.46
C TYR A 39 11.29 1.43 -12.69
N VAL A 40 10.84 1.76 -11.48
CA VAL A 40 11.53 2.69 -10.58
C VAL A 40 12.16 1.92 -9.42
N GLU A 41 11.33 1.29 -8.60
CA GLU A 41 11.77 0.59 -7.40
C GLU A 41 10.73 -0.40 -6.87
N THR A 42 11.05 -1.07 -5.77
CA THR A 42 10.11 -1.90 -5.01
C THR A 42 10.20 -1.53 -3.55
N ARG A 43 9.05 -1.22 -2.95
CA ARG A 43 8.92 -0.83 -1.55
C ARG A 43 8.30 -1.97 -0.76
N ASP A 44 9.01 -2.47 0.24
CA ASP A 44 8.44 -3.48 1.16
C ASP A 44 7.50 -2.81 2.15
N ASN A 45 6.26 -3.31 2.22
CA ASN A 45 5.24 -2.79 3.12
C ASN A 45 5.40 -3.46 4.50
N PRO A 46 5.79 -2.72 5.55
CA PRO A 46 5.93 -3.30 6.88
C PRO A 46 4.60 -3.83 7.43
N LEU A 47 3.47 -3.33 6.92
CA LEU A 47 2.13 -3.80 7.29
C LEU A 47 1.66 -5.04 6.53
N GLY A 48 2.34 -5.45 5.46
CA GLY A 48 1.91 -6.58 4.63
C GLY A 48 2.30 -7.96 5.18
N ASN A 49 3.22 -8.01 6.14
CA ASN A 49 3.59 -9.24 6.86
C ASN A 49 2.96 -9.33 8.25
N VAL A 50 2.17 -8.33 8.64
CA VAL A 50 1.38 -8.39 9.86
C VAL A 50 0.25 -9.39 9.58
N ALA A 51 0.40 -10.60 10.13
CA ALA A 51 -0.64 -11.60 10.07
C ALA A 51 -1.91 -11.06 10.74
N ASP A 52 -3.08 -11.38 10.17
CA ASP A 52 -4.34 -11.36 10.91
C ASP A 52 -4.21 -12.40 12.03
N ILE A 53 -3.57 -12.03 13.14
CA ILE A 53 -3.50 -12.83 14.35
C ILE A 53 -4.82 -12.62 15.09
N ASP A 54 -5.46 -13.73 15.48
CA ASP A 54 -6.75 -13.78 16.17
C ASP A 54 -6.77 -13.07 17.55
N ASP A 55 -5.64 -12.51 17.99
CA ASP A 55 -5.49 -11.71 19.20
C ASP A 55 -5.09 -10.25 18.87
N PRO A 56 -6.09 -9.34 18.81
CA PRO A 56 -5.89 -7.92 18.52
C PRO A 56 -5.00 -7.19 19.54
N GLU A 57 -4.88 -7.65 20.78
CA GLU A 57 -4.12 -6.96 21.84
C GLU A 57 -2.62 -7.27 21.74
N ALA A 58 -2.25 -8.52 21.51
CA ALA A 58 -0.84 -8.90 21.29
C ALA A 58 -0.27 -8.22 20.04
N MET A 59 -1.12 -8.06 19.02
CA MET A 59 -0.81 -7.37 17.76
C MET A 59 -0.64 -5.86 17.95
N HIS A 60 -1.48 -5.23 18.78
CA HIS A 60 -1.38 -3.79 19.09
C HIS A 60 -0.04 -3.44 19.73
N ASN A 61 0.43 -4.25 20.68
CA ASN A 61 1.65 -3.97 21.43
C ASN A 61 2.91 -4.08 20.55
N ALA A 62 3.01 -5.13 19.72
CA ALA A 62 4.20 -5.33 18.86
C ALA A 62 4.36 -4.27 17.75
N ILE A 63 3.28 -3.60 17.35
CA ILE A 63 3.26 -2.66 16.22
C ILE A 63 3.09 -1.21 16.68
N SER A 64 2.49 -0.96 17.85
CA SER A 64 2.56 0.33 18.53
C SER A 64 4.01 0.70 18.87
N ASP A 65 4.86 -0.29 19.21
CA ASP A 65 6.30 -0.10 19.38
C ASP A 65 7.03 0.33 18.10
N LEU A 66 6.45 0.07 16.92
CA LEU A 66 6.94 0.53 15.61
C LEU A 66 6.32 1.87 15.18
N GLY A 67 5.37 2.41 15.96
CA GLY A 67 4.65 3.65 15.67
C GLY A 67 3.67 3.56 14.50
N ILE A 68 3.20 2.36 14.13
CA ILE A 68 2.36 2.16 12.95
C ILE A 68 0.90 1.90 13.35
N PRO A 69 -0.07 2.72 12.92
CA PRO A 69 -1.48 2.49 13.21
C PRO A 69 -2.06 1.27 12.49
N MET A 70 -2.83 0.47 13.23
CA MET A 70 -3.21 -0.90 12.87
C MET A 70 -4.43 -1.01 11.95
N HIS A 71 -5.40 -0.10 12.10
CA HIS A 71 -6.67 -0.14 11.38
C HIS A 71 -7.25 1.26 11.19
N GLY A 72 -8.26 1.37 10.33
CA GLY A 72 -8.98 2.63 10.10
C GLY A 72 -8.16 3.66 9.32
N VAL A 73 -8.58 4.92 9.42
CA VAL A 73 -8.03 6.05 8.64
C VAL A 73 -6.53 6.23 8.90
N GLU A 74 -6.08 6.04 10.14
CA GLU A 74 -4.69 6.24 10.53
C GLU A 74 -3.73 5.30 9.76
N LYS A 75 -4.14 4.03 9.52
CA LYS A 75 -3.37 3.09 8.68
C LYS A 75 -3.16 3.64 7.28
N TYR A 76 -4.22 4.18 6.69
CA TYR A 76 -4.20 4.74 5.33
C TYR A 76 -3.38 6.03 5.28
N GLU A 77 -3.46 6.84 6.32
CA GLU A 77 -2.64 8.02 6.47
C GLU A 77 -1.15 7.68 6.59
N TRP A 78 -0.81 6.68 7.39
CA TRP A 78 0.56 6.21 7.51
C TRP A 78 1.08 5.67 6.17
N LEU A 79 0.31 4.83 5.48
CA LEU A 79 0.67 4.32 4.16
C LEU A 79 0.85 5.46 3.14
N HIS A 80 -0.06 6.43 3.14
CA HIS A 80 0.04 7.58 2.25
C HIS A 80 1.32 8.37 2.55
N ARG A 81 1.58 8.73 3.80
CA ARG A 81 2.74 9.57 4.17
C ARG A 81 4.09 8.88 3.94
N ASN A 82 4.19 7.58 4.24
CA ASN A 82 5.46 6.88 4.31
C ASN A 82 5.77 6.02 3.07
N MET A 83 4.73 5.56 2.37
CA MET A 83 4.89 4.55 1.30
C MET A 83 4.34 5.00 -0.05
N LEU A 84 3.37 5.91 -0.09
CA LEU A 84 2.60 6.22 -1.31
C LEU A 84 2.47 7.74 -1.56
N ASN A 85 3.29 8.57 -0.91
CA ASN A 85 3.15 10.04 -0.95
C ASN A 85 3.46 10.64 -2.32
N ASP A 86 4.30 9.98 -3.10
CA ASP A 86 4.68 10.33 -4.46
C ASP A 86 3.94 9.51 -5.51
N VAL A 87 3.01 8.64 -5.09
CA VAL A 87 2.25 7.77 -5.98
C VAL A 87 0.95 8.45 -6.41
N ASN A 88 0.69 8.49 -7.71
CA ASN A 88 -0.53 9.05 -8.26
C ASN A 88 -1.64 8.00 -8.43
N VAL A 89 -1.26 6.75 -8.72
CA VAL A 89 -2.20 5.66 -9.01
C VAL A 89 -1.78 4.40 -8.27
N VAL A 90 -2.74 3.76 -7.58
CA VAL A 90 -2.55 2.46 -6.96
C VAL A 90 -3.37 1.42 -7.73
N ILE A 91 -2.71 0.37 -8.19
CA ILE A 91 -3.34 -0.79 -8.85
C ILE A 91 -3.35 -1.96 -7.86
N ALA A 92 -4.55 -2.41 -7.51
CA ALA A 92 -4.79 -3.49 -6.55
C ALA A 92 -6.03 -4.31 -6.93
N SER A 93 -6.13 -5.53 -6.41
CA SER A 93 -7.32 -6.38 -6.60
C SER A 93 -8.49 -5.95 -5.71
N GLY A 94 -8.23 -5.35 -4.55
CA GLY A 94 -9.26 -4.87 -3.63
C GLY A 94 -8.87 -3.61 -2.84
N ALA A 95 -9.88 -2.79 -2.58
CA ALA A 95 -9.85 -1.65 -1.66
C ALA A 95 -11.20 -1.55 -0.97
N CYS A 96 -11.23 -1.30 0.35
CA CYS A 96 -12.49 -1.08 1.05
C CYS A 96 -12.98 0.37 0.84
N PRO A 97 -14.30 0.65 1.04
CA PRO A 97 -14.86 1.99 0.83
C PRO A 97 -14.15 3.09 1.62
N LEU A 98 -13.75 2.81 2.87
CA LEU A 98 -13.04 3.77 3.71
C LEU A 98 -11.67 4.14 3.11
N SER A 99 -10.93 3.13 2.67
CA SER A 99 -9.61 3.34 2.05
C SER A 99 -9.74 4.09 0.71
N HIS A 100 -10.70 3.72 -0.12
CA HIS A 100 -10.97 4.41 -1.38
C HIS A 100 -11.29 5.88 -1.10
N SER A 101 -12.24 6.14 -0.19
CA SER A 101 -12.62 7.51 0.19
C SER A 101 -11.39 8.31 0.62
N TYR A 102 -10.56 7.78 1.53
CA TYR A 102 -9.38 8.49 2.02
C TYR A 102 -8.41 8.89 0.89
N PHE A 103 -8.11 7.98 -0.05
CA PHE A 103 -7.15 8.25 -1.12
C PHE A 103 -7.72 9.07 -2.28
N THR A 104 -9.05 9.22 -2.39
CA THR A 104 -9.69 9.98 -3.48
C THR A 104 -10.38 11.27 -3.03
N SER A 105 -10.56 11.50 -1.72
CA SER A 105 -11.31 12.65 -1.19
C SER A 105 -10.50 13.96 -1.12
N GLY A 106 -9.70 14.24 -2.16
CA GLY A 106 -8.90 15.46 -2.26
C GLY A 106 -9.71 16.75 -2.12
#